data_AF-A0A849FIA1-F1
#
_entry.id   AF-A0A849FIA1-F1
#
_cell.length_a   1.000
_cell.length_b   1.000
_cell.length_c   1.000
_cell.angle_alpha   90.00
_cell.angle_beta   90.00
_cell.angle_gamma   90.00
#
_symmetry.space_group_name_H-M   'P 1'
#
loop_
_entity.id
_entity.type
_entity.pdbx_description
1 polymer ?
#
loop_
_entity_poly.entity_id
_entity_poly.type
_entity_poly.pdbx_seq_one_letter_code
_entity_poly.pdbx_strand_id
1 'polypeptide(L)'
;AALRDVCGKVELDTILSNREEMGKNIKSIVENETHHWGIEIIDVKIKDIQLPENMRRMMANQAEAERSRRARIILAEAEEQAAGKLLEAGLQIDKSPSAIKLRLYQTLSNIASEKNSTILFPFPEEVLPKRIKKKKS
;
A
#
# COMPACT_ATOMS: atom_id res chain seq x y z
N ALA A 1 -1.89 -41.14 13.16
CA ALA A 1 -1.08 -40.20 13.98
C ALA A 1 -0.26 -39.25 13.10
N ALA A 2 0.35 -39.75 12.03
CA ALA A 2 1.18 -38.99 11.08
C ALA A 2 0.57 -37.67 10.56
N LEU A 3 -0.70 -37.68 10.11
CA LEU A 3 -1.40 -36.47 9.64
C LEU A 3 -1.50 -35.36 10.70
N ARG A 4 -1.76 -35.73 11.96
CA ARG A 4 -1.88 -34.77 13.06
C ARG A 4 -0.54 -34.14 13.40
N ASP A 5 0.53 -34.92 13.32
CA ASP A 5 1.89 -34.47 13.65
C ASP A 5 2.47 -33.57 12.54
N VAL A 6 2.11 -33.81 11.27
CA VAL A 6 2.47 -32.92 10.14
C VAL A 6 1.72 -31.59 10.26
N CYS A 7 0.42 -31.63 10.53
CA CYS A 7 -0.39 -30.42 10.73
C CYS A 7 0.04 -29.60 11.98
N GLY A 8 0.67 -30.23 12.98
CA GLY A 8 1.15 -29.55 14.18
C GLY A 8 2.54 -28.92 14.06
N LYS A 9 3.35 -29.33 13.07
CA LYS A 9 4.73 -28.84 12.87
C LYS A 9 4.83 -27.64 11.91
N VAL A 10 3.77 -27.37 11.16
CA VAL A 10 3.77 -26.34 10.10
C VAL A 10 2.86 -25.19 10.54
N GLU A 11 3.29 -23.95 10.29
CA GLU A 11 2.44 -22.78 10.51
C GLU A 11 1.18 -22.87 9.65
N LEU A 12 0.03 -22.61 10.27
CA LEU A 12 -1.27 -22.74 9.62
C LEU A 12 -1.38 -21.87 8.35
N ASP A 13 -0.74 -20.70 8.34
CA ASP A 13 -0.73 -19.80 7.18
C ASP A 13 -0.07 -20.48 5.96
N THR A 14 1.03 -21.21 6.18
CA THR A 14 1.71 -21.99 5.14
C THR A 14 0.82 -23.12 4.61
N ILE A 15 0.02 -23.77 5.47
CA ILE A 15 -0.93 -24.81 5.04
C ILE A 15 -2.04 -24.21 4.16
N LEU A 16 -2.49 -23.00 4.49
CA LEU A 16 -3.53 -22.29 3.73
C LEU A 16 -3.01 -21.76 2.40
N SER A 17 -1.78 -21.24 2.35
CA SER A 17 -1.16 -20.71 1.13
C SER A 17 -0.65 -21.80 0.17
N ASN A 18 -0.08 -22.89 0.69
CA ASN A 18 0.59 -23.93 -0.11
C ASN A 18 -0.09 -25.30 -0.01
N ARG A 19 -1.38 -25.36 -0.37
CA ARG A 19 -2.18 -26.60 -0.29
C ARG A 19 -1.61 -27.77 -1.11
N GLU A 20 -1.07 -27.51 -2.29
CA GLU A 20 -0.51 -28.55 -3.16
C GLU A 20 0.77 -29.16 -2.58
N GLU A 21 1.64 -28.32 -2.02
CA GLU A 21 2.88 -28.76 -1.38
C GLU A 21 2.59 -29.63 -0.15
N MET A 22 1.60 -29.23 0.66
CA MET A 22 1.13 -30.03 1.78
C MET A 22 0.51 -31.35 1.34
N GLY A 23 -0.27 -31.35 0.26
CA GLY A 23 -0.83 -32.58 -0.33
C GLY A 23 0.27 -33.58 -0.71
N LYS A 24 1.36 -33.11 -1.33
CA LYS A 24 2.52 -33.95 -1.68
C LYS A 24 3.24 -34.50 -0.46
N ASN A 25 3.48 -33.66 0.56
CA ASN A 25 4.11 -34.09 1.80
C ASN A 25 3.28 -35.12 2.55
N ILE A 26 1.96 -34.97 2.56
CA ILE A 26 1.06 -35.95 3.15
C ILE A 26 1.09 -37.24 2.34
N LYS A 27 1.02 -37.15 1.00
CA LYS A 27 1.04 -38.32 0.10
C LYS A 27 2.27 -39.20 0.37
N SER A 28 3.46 -38.61 0.42
CA SER A 28 4.70 -39.37 0.63
C SER A 28 4.74 -40.08 2.00
N ILE A 29 4.21 -39.44 3.04
CA ILE A 29 4.14 -40.04 4.38
C ILE A 29 3.17 -41.22 4.40
N VAL A 30 2.00 -41.08 3.78
CA VAL A 30 1.00 -42.16 3.75
C VAL A 30 1.47 -43.31 2.85
N GLU A 31 2.09 -43.01 1.69
CA GLU A 31 2.67 -44.04 0.81
C GLU A 31 3.71 -44.91 1.54
N ASN A 32 4.58 -44.30 2.35
CA ASN A 32 5.56 -45.02 3.14
C ASN A 32 4.92 -45.98 4.17
N GLU A 33 3.80 -45.58 4.79
CA GLU A 33 3.09 -46.43 5.75
C GLU A 33 2.26 -47.53 5.06
N THR A 34 1.67 -47.25 3.89
CA THR A 34 0.79 -48.20 3.18
C THR A 34 1.51 -49.13 2.21
N HIS A 35 2.79 -48.91 1.94
CA HIS A 35 3.59 -49.74 1.03
C HIS A 35 3.58 -51.23 1.42
N HIS A 36 3.53 -51.54 2.73
CA HIS A 36 3.49 -52.92 3.22
C HIS A 36 2.16 -53.65 2.92
N TRP A 37 1.10 -52.90 2.59
CA TRP A 37 -0.22 -53.45 2.29
C TRP A 37 -0.49 -53.58 0.79
N GLY A 38 0.45 -53.18 -0.07
CA GLY A 38 0.30 -53.24 -1.54
C GLY A 38 -0.75 -52.26 -2.09
N ILE A 39 -1.04 -51.18 -1.35
CA ILE A 39 -1.99 -50.15 -1.76
C ILE A 39 -1.23 -48.98 -2.40
N GLU A 40 -1.56 -48.64 -3.64
CA GLU A 40 -1.01 -47.49 -4.36
C GLU A 40 -1.91 -46.24 -4.18
N ILE A 41 -1.30 -45.12 -3.80
CA ILE A 41 -2.02 -43.86 -3.55
C ILE A 41 -1.86 -42.94 -4.77
N ILE A 42 -2.96 -42.73 -5.49
CA ILE A 42 -2.95 -41.92 -6.71
C ILE A 42 -2.80 -40.43 -6.37
N ASP A 43 -3.62 -39.91 -5.45
CA ASP A 43 -3.63 -38.49 -5.10
C ASP A 43 -4.17 -38.25 -3.67
N VAL A 44 -3.70 -37.18 -3.03
CA VAL A 44 -4.18 -36.72 -1.72
C VAL A 44 -4.51 -35.23 -1.81
N LYS A 45 -5.81 -34.90 -1.64
CA LYS A 45 -6.29 -33.52 -1.62
C LYS A 45 -6.81 -33.13 -0.25
N ILE A 46 -6.39 -31.96 0.22
CA ILE A 46 -6.95 -31.32 1.40
C ILE A 46 -8.32 -30.75 1.02
N LYS A 47 -9.39 -31.32 1.59
CA LYS A 47 -10.77 -30.91 1.31
C LYS A 47 -11.15 -29.64 2.10
N ASP A 48 -11.40 -29.77 3.40
CA ASP A 48 -11.81 -28.67 4.27
C ASP A 48 -10.98 -28.64 5.56
N ILE A 49 -10.53 -27.44 5.94
CA ILE A 49 -9.86 -27.18 7.21
C ILE A 49 -10.85 -26.41 8.10
N GLN A 50 -11.28 -27.03 9.19
CA GLN A 50 -12.17 -26.38 10.15
C GLN A 50 -11.36 -25.69 11.25
N LEU A 51 -11.36 -24.37 11.21
CA LEU A 51 -10.70 -23.53 12.20
C LEU A 51 -11.68 -23.15 13.32
N PRO A 52 -11.27 -23.25 14.60
CA PRO A 52 -12.07 -22.76 15.71
C PRO A 52 -12.31 -21.25 15.55
N GLU A 53 -13.50 -20.79 15.93
CA GLU A 53 -13.97 -19.43 15.66
C GLU A 53 -13.06 -18.35 16.25
N ASN A 54 -12.52 -18.59 17.45
CA ASN A 54 -11.59 -17.68 18.11
C ASN A 54 -10.32 -17.45 17.26
N MET A 55 -9.70 -18.53 16.75
CA MET A 55 -8.49 -18.45 15.93
C MET A 55 -8.76 -17.70 14.61
N ARG A 56 -9.89 -17.98 13.97
CA ARG A 56 -10.29 -17.30 12.72
C ARG A 56 -10.41 -15.79 12.91
N ARG A 57 -10.97 -15.35 14.04
CA ARG A 57 -11.10 -13.93 14.39
C ARG A 57 -9.73 -13.29 14.63
N MET A 58 -8.84 -13.96 15.37
CA MET A 58 -7.50 -13.45 15.63
C MET A 58 -6.66 -13.33 14.35
N MET A 59 -6.74 -14.33 13.46
CA MET A 59 -6.08 -14.29 12.16
C MET A 59 -6.62 -13.17 11.27
N ALA A 60 -7.94 -12.96 11.25
CA ALA A 60 -8.55 -11.85 10.50
C ALA A 60 -8.02 -10.50 11.00
N ASN A 61 -8.00 -10.30 12.33
CA ASN A 61 -7.48 -9.08 12.94
C ASN A 61 -5.98 -8.86 12.62
N GLN A 62 -5.17 -9.92 12.68
CA GLN A 62 -3.75 -9.85 12.34
C GLN A 62 -3.54 -9.50 10.86
N ALA A 63 -4.29 -10.15 9.96
CA ALA A 63 -4.21 -9.90 8.53
C ALA A 63 -4.64 -8.46 8.18
N GLU A 64 -5.66 -7.93 8.86
CA GLU A 64 -6.10 -6.54 8.69
C GLU A 64 -5.06 -5.55 9.21
N ALA A 65 -4.47 -5.80 10.38
CA ALA A 65 -3.42 -4.96 10.94
C ALA A 65 -2.18 -4.91 10.04
N GLU A 66 -1.74 -6.05 9.52
CA GLU A 66 -0.61 -6.12 8.59
C GLU A 66 -0.91 -5.42 7.26
N ARG A 67 -2.13 -5.59 6.72
CA ARG A 67 -2.56 -4.84 5.52
C ARG A 67 -2.57 -3.34 5.75
N SER A 68 -3.12 -2.89 6.88
CA SER A 68 -3.14 -1.46 7.26
C SER A 68 -1.73 -0.89 7.44
N ARG A 69 -0.82 -1.67 8.05
CA ARG A 69 0.59 -1.31 8.20
C ARG A 69 1.25 -1.15 6.83
N ARG A 70 1.10 -2.12 5.93
CA ARG A 70 1.67 -2.07 4.57
C ARG A 70 1.11 -0.89 3.77
N ALA A 71 -0.20 -0.65 3.84
CA ALA A 71 -0.83 0.47 3.17
C ALA A 71 -0.26 1.82 3.62
N ARG A 72 0.01 1.99 4.93
CA ARG A 72 0.63 3.21 5.47
C ARG A 72 2.07 3.41 4.97
N ILE A 73 2.86 2.33 4.88
CA ILE A 73 4.23 2.42 4.36
C ILE A 73 4.21 2.84 2.90
N ILE A 74 3.38 2.20 2.08
CA ILE A 74 3.23 2.53 0.66
C ILE A 74 2.79 3.99 0.47
N LEU A 75 1.85 4.45 1.30
CA LEU A 75 1.37 5.83 1.24
C LEU A 75 2.47 6.83 1.62
N ALA A 76 3.26 6.54 2.66
CA ALA A 76 4.38 7.40 3.05
C ALA A 76 5.47 7.45 1.96
N GLU A 77 5.80 6.32 1.35
CA GLU A 77 6.75 6.25 0.23
C GLU A 77 6.23 7.02 -1.00
N ALA A 78 4.93 6.91 -1.29
CA ALA A 78 4.30 7.65 -2.37
C ALA A 78 4.31 9.16 -2.12
N GLU A 79 4.06 9.60 -0.88
CA GLU A 79 4.14 11.01 -0.49
C GLU A 79 5.56 11.56 -0.62
N GLU A 80 6.58 10.79 -0.20
CA GLU A 80 7.98 11.18 -0.34
C GLU A 80 8.36 11.37 -1.81
N GLN A 81 8.00 10.42 -2.68
CA GLN A 81 8.24 10.49 -4.11
C GLN A 81 7.53 11.69 -4.75
N ALA A 82 6.27 11.93 -4.38
CA ALA A 82 5.49 13.05 -4.87
C ALA A 82 6.13 14.40 -4.45
N ALA A 83 6.53 14.53 -3.19
CA ALA A 83 7.20 15.72 -2.67
C ALA A 83 8.51 16.01 -3.41
N GLY A 84 9.33 14.97 -3.65
CA GLY A 84 10.57 15.10 -4.43
C GLY A 84 10.33 15.61 -5.84
N LYS A 85 9.34 15.05 -6.55
CA LYS A 85 8.98 15.49 -7.91
C LYS A 85 8.44 16.92 -7.94
N LEU A 86 7.66 17.31 -6.95
CA LEU A 86 7.16 18.68 -6.83
C LEU A 86 8.28 19.68 -6.57
N LEU A 87 9.27 19.32 -5.75
CA LEU A 87 10.45 20.14 -5.49
C LEU A 87 11.31 20.30 -6.74
N GLU A 88 11.57 19.22 -7.48
CA GLU A 88 12.27 19.27 -8.78
C GLU A 88 11.56 20.20 -9.76
N ALA A 89 10.24 20.09 -9.88
CA ALA A 89 9.43 20.94 -10.73
C ALA A 89 9.47 22.41 -10.28
N GLY A 90 9.42 22.67 -8.96
CA GLY A 90 9.57 24.01 -8.38
C GLY A 90 10.91 24.65 -8.73
N LEU A 91 12.01 23.94 -8.49
CA LEU A 91 13.36 24.40 -8.86
C LEU A 91 13.50 24.69 -10.36
N GLN A 92 12.83 23.89 -11.21
CA GLN A 92 12.85 24.11 -12.65
C GLN A 92 12.04 25.35 -13.06
N ILE A 93 10.95 25.65 -12.37
CA ILE A 93 10.14 26.85 -12.57
C ILE A 93 10.90 28.10 -12.10
N ASP A 94 11.62 28.02 -10.98
CA ASP A 94 12.42 29.13 -10.43
C ASP A 94 13.56 29.57 -11.36
N LYS A 95 14.04 28.70 -12.26
CA LYS A 95 15.04 29.06 -13.28
C LYS A 95 14.58 30.21 -14.19
N SER A 96 13.27 30.44 -14.33
CA SER A 96 12.74 31.54 -15.14
C SER A 96 11.56 32.22 -14.45
N PRO A 97 11.67 33.52 -14.11
CA PRO A 97 10.55 34.29 -13.55
C PRO A 97 9.30 34.32 -14.43
N SER A 98 9.45 34.07 -15.74
CA SER A 98 8.34 33.99 -16.68
C SER A 98 7.54 32.69 -16.54
N ALA A 99 8.16 31.59 -16.09
CA ALA A 99 7.49 30.29 -15.94
C ALA A 99 6.39 30.33 -14.87
N ILE A 100 6.63 31.00 -13.74
CA ILE A 100 5.64 31.19 -12.67
C ILE A 100 4.42 31.95 -13.20
N LYS A 101 4.63 33.00 -14.01
CA LYS A 101 3.55 33.80 -14.60
C LYS A 101 2.73 32.98 -15.60
N LEU A 102 3.38 32.17 -16.44
CA LEU A 102 2.68 31.26 -17.36
C LEU A 102 1.83 30.24 -16.59
N ARG A 103 2.35 29.68 -15.51
CA ARG A 103 1.58 28.78 -14.63
C ARG A 103 0.39 29.48 -13.98
N LEU A 104 0.57 30.73 -13.54
CA LEU A 104 -0.54 31.57 -13.04
C LEU A 104 -1.62 31.75 -14.12
N TYR A 105 -1.25 32.11 -15.36
CA TYR A 105 -2.23 32.26 -16.43
C TYR A 105 -2.96 30.95 -16.78
N GLN A 106 -2.26 29.81 -16.76
CA GLN A 106 -2.89 28.49 -16.93
C GLN A 106 -3.89 28.20 -15.81
N THR A 107 -3.53 28.47 -14.55
CA THR A 107 -4.46 28.27 -13.41
C THR A 107 -5.70 29.16 -13.54
N LEU A 108 -5.52 30.42 -13.97
CA LEU A 108 -6.64 31.34 -14.22
C LEU A 108 -7.53 30.86 -15.38
N SER A 109 -6.93 30.34 -16.46
CA SER A 109 -7.70 29.77 -17.58
C SER A 109 -8.49 28.54 -17.16
N ASN A 110 -7.92 27.67 -16.32
CA ASN A 110 -8.62 26.49 -15.82
C ASN A 110 -9.81 26.88 -14.92
N ILE A 111 -9.61 27.84 -14.00
CA ILE A 111 -10.67 28.35 -13.13
C ILE A 111 -11.76 29.06 -13.96
N ALA A 112 -11.37 29.85 -14.96
CA ALA A 112 -12.33 30.51 -15.86
C ALA A 112 -13.15 29.50 -16.69
N SER A 113 -12.59 28.33 -17.00
CA SER A 113 -13.30 27.24 -17.67
C SER A 113 -14.35 26.57 -16.77
N GLU A 114 -14.18 26.58 -15.44
CA GLU A 114 -15.09 25.91 -14.49
C GLU A 114 -16.37 26.72 -14.15
N LYS A 115 -16.60 27.88 -14.78
CA LYS A 115 -17.84 28.71 -14.65
C LYS A 115 -18.27 29.08 -13.21
N ASN A 116 -17.39 29.01 -12.20
CA ASN A 116 -17.70 29.47 -10.84
C ASN A 116 -17.01 30.82 -10.55
N SER A 117 -17.80 31.89 -10.61
CA SER A 117 -17.38 33.27 -10.50
C SER A 117 -17.20 33.72 -9.05
N THR A 118 -15.96 33.72 -8.55
CA THR A 118 -15.37 34.74 -7.66
C THR A 118 -13.89 34.42 -7.53
N ILE A 119 -13.03 35.20 -8.20
CA ILE A 119 -11.57 35.02 -8.17
C ILE A 119 -11.03 35.92 -7.05
N LEU A 120 -10.68 35.33 -5.90
CA LEU A 120 -9.96 36.03 -4.83
C LEU A 120 -8.48 36.10 -5.21
N PHE A 121 -7.98 37.31 -5.49
CA PHE A 121 -6.60 37.52 -5.90
C PHE A 121 -5.73 37.82 -4.67
N PRO A 122 -4.88 36.89 -4.19
CA PRO A 122 -3.89 37.24 -3.19
C PRO A 122 -2.81 38.08 -3.89
N PHE A 123 -2.85 39.39 -3.70
CA PHE A 123 -1.77 40.27 -4.14
C PHE A 123 -0.51 39.96 -3.31
N PRO A 124 0.64 39.68 -3.94
CA PRO A 124 1.90 39.48 -3.22
C PRO A 124 2.28 40.74 -2.43
N GLU A 125 2.62 40.58 -1.15
CA GLU A 125 3.07 41.68 -0.28
C GLU A 125 4.31 42.39 -0.85
N GLU A 126 5.07 41.72 -1.70
CA GLU A 126 6.27 42.21 -2.40
C GLU A 126 6.01 43.42 -3.30
N VAL A 127 4.77 43.57 -3.82
CA VAL A 127 4.37 44.71 -4.67
C VAL A 127 3.86 45.89 -3.83
N LEU A 128 3.62 45.70 -2.52
CA LEU A 128 3.20 46.80 -1.66
C LEU A 128 4.39 47.75 -1.45
N PRO A 129 4.25 49.04 -1.79
CA PRO A 129 5.32 49.99 -1.55
C PRO A 129 5.59 50.07 -0.04
N LYS A 130 6.81 49.72 0.37
CA LYS A 130 7.31 49.93 1.74
C LYS A 130 7.05 51.39 2.10
N ARG A 131 6.10 51.66 3.01
CA ARG A 131 5.88 53.00 3.57
C ARG A 131 7.14 53.42 4.30
N ILE A 132 7.96 54.25 3.64
CA ILE A 132 9.12 54.89 4.24
C ILE A 132 8.60 55.82 5.35
N LYS A 133 8.77 55.42 6.62
CA LYS A 133 8.53 56.29 7.78
C LYS A 133 9.54 57.44 7.73
N LYS A 134 9.08 58.68 7.44
CA LYS A 134 9.88 59.89 7.65
C LYS A 134 10.24 60.00 9.13
N LYS A 135 11.54 59.94 9.47
CA LYS A 135 12.06 60.40 10.77
C LYS A 135 11.75 61.90 10.90
N LYS A 136 11.01 62.29 11.94
CA LYS A 136 10.92 63.68 12.37
C LYS A 136 12.23 64.06 13.06
N SER A 137 12.84 65.13 12.59
CA SER A 137 13.85 65.91 13.31
C SER A 137 13.22 66.65 14.47
#